data_AF-A0AAN5H487-F1
#
_entry.id   AF-A0AAN5H487-F1
#
_cell.length_a   1.000
_cell.length_b   1.000
_cell.length_c   1.000
_cell.angle_alpha   90.00
_cell.angle_beta   90.00
_cell.angle_gamma   90.00
#
_symmetry.space_group_name_H-M   'P 1'
#
loop_
_entity.id
_entity.type
_entity.pdbx_description
1 polymer ?
#
loop_
_entity_poly.entity_id
_entity_poly.type
_entity_poly.pdbx_seq_one_letter_code
_entity_poly.pdbx_strand_id
1 'polypeptide(L)'
;EAAFADEYFTPEYISGFSGLEEDIRHQLLDEQKMTSDGITADSLLTIYRELYHRFEVLRKPRNIRLLPSRSVTTLESSGPGWKLLMEHHLDQGRESLESDVVIFATGYRSALP
;
A
#
# COMPACT_ATOMS: atom_id res chain seq x y z
N GLU A 1 12.52 8.12 -10.14
CA GLU A 1 12.91 7.54 -8.84
C GLU A 1 13.88 8.48 -8.13
N ALA A 2 14.10 8.29 -6.83
CA ALA A 2 15.21 8.94 -6.12
C ALA A 2 16.47 8.10 -6.31
N ALA A 3 17.54 8.70 -6.85
CA ALA A 3 18.80 8.03 -7.23
C ALA A 3 19.49 7.23 -6.11
N PHE A 4 19.12 7.43 -4.85
CA PHE A 4 19.67 6.72 -3.69
C PHE A 4 18.98 5.38 -3.39
N ALA A 5 17.79 5.11 -3.98
CA ALA A 5 17.10 3.84 -3.81
C ALA A 5 17.70 2.71 -4.68
N ASP A 6 18.37 3.08 -5.78
CA ASP A 6 18.94 2.14 -6.74
C ASP A 6 20.28 1.53 -6.29
N GLU A 7 20.96 2.15 -5.31
CA GLU A 7 22.22 1.63 -4.76
C GLU A 7 22.03 0.29 -4.02
N TYR A 8 20.84 0.02 -3.50
CA TYR A 8 20.49 -1.25 -2.84
C TYR A 8 20.48 -2.45 -3.79
N PHE A 9 20.39 -2.22 -5.11
CA PHE A 9 20.36 -3.27 -6.13
C PHE A 9 21.72 -3.46 -6.82
N THR A 10 22.78 -2.83 -6.31
CA THR A 10 24.14 -2.99 -6.86
C THR A 10 24.80 -4.30 -6.38
N PRO A 11 25.63 -4.95 -7.21
CA PRO A 11 26.35 -6.17 -6.83
C PRO A 11 27.22 -5.98 -5.57
N GLU A 12 27.82 -4.79 -5.41
CA GLU A 12 28.63 -4.45 -4.25
C GLU A 12 27.80 -4.42 -2.96
N TYR A 13 26.61 -3.83 -2.97
CA TYR A 13 25.71 -3.79 -1.81
C TYR A 13 25.20 -5.19 -1.42
N ILE A 14 24.84 -6.02 -2.40
CA ILE A 14 24.38 -7.41 -2.18
C ILE A 14 25.47 -8.26 -1.51
N SER A 15 26.73 -8.06 -1.91
CA SER A 15 27.87 -8.77 -1.31
C SER A 15 28.07 -8.40 0.16
N GLY A 16 27.95 -7.11 0.51
CA GLY A 16 28.03 -6.62 1.89
C GLY A 16 26.85 -7.07 2.76
N PHE A 17 25.64 -7.07 2.19
CA PHE A 17 24.41 -7.50 2.87
C PHE A 17 24.43 -8.99 3.24
N SER A 18 25.03 -9.85 2.41
CA SER A 18 25.15 -11.28 2.67
C SER A 18 26.02 -11.64 3.88
N GLY A 19 26.93 -10.73 4.29
CA GLY A 19 27.82 -10.90 5.43
C GLY A 19 27.32 -10.33 6.76
N LEU A 20 26.13 -9.71 6.79
CA LEU A 20 25.57 -9.12 8.01
C LEU A 20 24.96 -10.17 8.93
N GLU A 21 25.01 -9.94 10.25
CA GLU A 21 24.26 -10.73 11.23
C GLU A 21 22.74 -10.63 11.00
N GLU A 22 22.02 -11.69 11.32
CA GLU A 22 20.61 -11.89 10.95
C GLU A 22 19.68 -10.79 11.48
N ASP A 23 19.90 -10.34 12.72
CA ASP A 23 19.11 -9.26 13.34
C ASP A 23 19.27 -7.92 12.62
N ILE A 24 20.50 -7.60 12.19
CA ILE A 24 20.82 -6.38 11.43
C ILE A 24 20.22 -6.48 10.02
N ARG A 25 20.25 -7.67 9.43
CA ARG A 25 19.65 -7.95 8.12
C ARG A 25 18.13 -7.72 8.14
N HIS A 26 17.45 -8.19 9.18
CA HIS A 26 16.01 -7.98 9.35
C HIS A 26 15.65 -6.51 9.52
N GLN A 27 16.42 -5.76 10.32
CA GLN A 27 16.20 -4.34 10.52
C GLN A 27 16.38 -3.53 9.22
N LEU A 28 17.46 -3.79 8.45
CA LEU A 28 17.67 -3.12 7.16
C LEU A 28 16.57 -3.43 6.14
N LEU A 29 16.05 -4.67 6.10
CA LEU A 29 14.95 -5.03 5.20
C LEU A 29 13.65 -4.30 5.55
N ASP A 30 13.35 -4.13 6.83
CA ASP A 30 12.16 -3.39 7.26
C ASP A 30 12.28 -1.88 6.98
N GLU A 31 13.48 -1.31 7.09
CA GLU A 31 13.75 0.09 6.70
C GLU A 31 13.70 0.29 5.16
N GLN A 32 14.12 -0.72 4.38
CA GLN A 32 14.18 -0.65 2.91
C GLN A 32 12.88 -1.01 2.20
N LYS A 33 11.91 -1.65 2.88
CA LYS A 33 10.55 -1.86 2.34
C LYS A 33 9.90 -0.57 1.85
N MET A 34 10.15 0.55 2.53
CA MET A 34 9.57 1.84 2.12
C MET A 34 10.14 2.36 0.80
N THR A 35 11.31 1.87 0.36
CA THR A 35 11.97 2.28 -0.88
C THR A 35 11.58 1.40 -2.07
N SER A 36 11.24 0.12 -1.87
CA SER A 36 10.74 -0.77 -2.95
C SER A 36 9.23 -0.76 -3.12
N ASP A 37 8.46 -0.55 -2.04
CA ASP A 37 7.00 -0.69 -2.06
C ASP A 37 6.25 0.62 -2.32
N GLY A 38 6.98 1.66 -2.73
CA GLY A 38 6.43 2.96 -3.06
C GLY A 38 5.69 2.95 -4.42
N ILE A 39 4.53 3.61 -4.48
CA ILE A 39 3.88 3.91 -5.76
C ILE A 39 4.79 4.85 -6.55
N THR A 40 5.06 4.55 -7.82
CA THR A 40 5.91 5.42 -8.65
C THR A 40 5.28 6.81 -8.79
N ALA A 41 6.13 7.84 -8.86
CA ALA A 41 5.66 9.23 -9.01
C ALA A 41 4.79 9.41 -10.27
N ASP A 42 5.12 8.71 -11.36
CA ASP A 42 4.32 8.71 -12.59
C ASP A 42 2.94 8.07 -12.41
N SER A 43 2.85 6.96 -11.66
CA SER A 43 1.58 6.32 -11.33
C SER A 43 0.70 7.21 -10.46
N LEU A 44 1.29 7.86 -9.44
CA LEU A 44 0.57 8.83 -8.60
C LEU A 44 0.05 10.03 -9.41
N LEU A 45 0.87 10.56 -10.32
CA LEU A 45 0.50 11.67 -11.19
C LEU A 45 -0.62 11.26 -12.15
N THR A 46 -0.57 10.03 -12.67
CA THR A 46 -1.61 9.46 -13.53
C THR A 46 -2.93 9.35 -12.78
N ILE A 47 -2.94 8.77 -11.57
CA ILE A 47 -4.13 8.68 -10.72
C ILE A 47 -4.69 10.08 -10.43
N TYR A 48 -3.83 11.05 -10.07
CA TYR A 48 -4.25 12.42 -9.80
C TYR A 48 -4.93 13.07 -11.01
N ARG A 49 -4.31 12.97 -12.20
CA ARG A 49 -4.84 13.52 -13.45
C ARG A 49 -6.19 12.93 -13.80
N GLU A 50 -6.36 11.62 -13.66
CA GLU A 50 -7.64 10.95 -13.92
C GLU A 50 -8.75 11.42 -12.96
N LEU A 51 -8.45 11.51 -11.66
CA LEU A 51 -9.41 12.00 -10.67
C LEU A 51 -9.78 13.47 -10.94
N TYR A 52 -8.79 14.32 -11.22
CA TYR A 52 -9.00 15.73 -11.53
C TYR A 52 -9.84 15.92 -12.79
N HIS A 53 -9.48 15.24 -13.88
CA HIS A 53 -10.23 15.30 -15.14
C HIS A 53 -11.67 14.83 -14.94
N ARG A 54 -11.88 13.72 -14.23
CA ARG A 54 -13.22 13.17 -13.98
C ARG A 54 -14.12 14.12 -13.19
N PHE A 55 -13.59 14.73 -12.12
CA PHE A 55 -14.41 15.51 -11.19
C PHE A 55 -14.45 17.00 -11.53
N GLU A 56 -13.33 17.61 -11.88
CA GLU A 56 -13.23 19.05 -12.06
C GLU A 56 -13.50 19.48 -13.51
N VAL A 57 -13.05 18.68 -14.48
CA VAL A 57 -13.27 18.96 -15.91
C VAL A 57 -14.61 18.41 -16.39
N LEU A 58 -14.84 17.11 -16.23
CA LEU A 58 -16.06 16.44 -16.71
C LEU A 58 -17.26 16.61 -15.76
N ARG A 59 -17.06 17.18 -14.56
CA ARG A 59 -18.10 17.40 -13.55
C ARG A 59 -18.91 16.15 -13.20
N LYS A 60 -18.26 14.97 -13.23
CA LYS A 60 -18.92 13.72 -12.84
C LYS A 60 -19.13 13.67 -11.32
N PRO A 61 -20.12 12.90 -10.84
CA PRO A 61 -20.30 12.68 -9.40
C PRO A 61 -19.04 12.13 -8.74
N ARG A 62 -18.73 12.62 -7.54
CA ARG A 62 -17.60 12.16 -6.71
C ARG A 62 -17.89 10.79 -6.10
N ASN A 63 -17.78 9.75 -6.91
CA ASN A 63 -18.06 8.37 -6.55
C ASN A 63 -16.81 7.55 -6.18
N ILE A 64 -15.67 8.21 -5.94
CA ILE A 64 -14.41 7.58 -5.52
C ILE A 64 -14.00 8.20 -4.19
N ARG A 65 -13.55 7.38 -3.24
CA ARG A 65 -13.03 7.82 -1.95
C ARG A 65 -11.65 7.22 -1.72
N LEU A 66 -10.72 8.06 -1.27
CA LEU A 66 -9.43 7.64 -0.74
C LEU A 66 -9.52 7.74 0.78
N LEU A 67 -9.23 6.64 1.47
CA LEU A 67 -9.39 6.53 2.92
C LEU A 67 -8.04 6.23 3.57
N PRO A 68 -7.11 7.20 3.66
CA PRO A 68 -5.83 7.01 4.31
C PRO A 68 -5.99 6.77 5.82
N SER A 69 -4.92 6.32 6.46
CA SER A 69 -4.85 6.11 7.91
C SER A 69 -5.93 5.18 8.46
N ARG A 70 -6.28 4.13 7.70
CA ARG A 70 -7.22 3.09 8.13
C ARG A 70 -6.62 1.70 7.99
N SER A 71 -6.98 0.83 8.92
CA SER A 71 -6.76 -0.62 8.79
C SER A 71 -8.09 -1.34 8.76
N VAL A 72 -8.22 -2.31 7.86
CA VAL A 72 -9.33 -3.26 7.88
C VAL A 72 -9.03 -4.30 8.97
N THR A 73 -9.90 -4.42 9.96
CA THR A 73 -9.73 -5.34 11.10
C THR A 73 -10.53 -6.61 10.93
N THR A 74 -11.71 -6.53 10.30
CA THR A 74 -12.58 -7.68 10.07
C THR A 74 -13.23 -7.58 8.69
N LEU A 75 -13.39 -8.74 8.05
CA LEU A 75 -14.20 -8.91 6.84
C LEU A 75 -15.32 -9.91 7.14
N GLU A 76 -16.56 -9.50 6.95
CA GLU A 76 -17.75 -10.32 7.18
C GLU A 76 -18.53 -10.47 5.87
N SER A 77 -19.09 -11.66 5.61
CA SER A 77 -20.02 -11.84 4.49
C SER A 77 -21.35 -11.16 4.83
N SER A 78 -21.89 -10.39 3.89
CA SER A 78 -23.17 -9.69 4.03
C SER A 78 -24.01 -9.90 2.77
N GLY A 79 -24.85 -10.95 2.79
CA GLY A 79 -25.68 -11.32 1.64
C GLY A 79 -24.83 -11.65 0.40
N PRO A 80 -25.04 -10.96 -0.75
CA PRO A 80 -24.24 -11.17 -1.96
C PRO A 80 -22.86 -10.48 -1.91
N GLY A 81 -22.55 -9.70 -0.88
CA GLY A 81 -21.32 -8.92 -0.77
C GLY A 81 -20.61 -9.08 0.56
N TRP A 82 -19.88 -8.04 0.93
CA TRP A 82 -18.97 -7.99 2.07
C TRP A 82 -19.17 -6.75 2.91
N LYS A 83 -18.96 -6.90 4.20
CA LYS A 83 -18.86 -5.80 5.16
C LYS A 83 -17.46 -5.78 5.75
N LEU A 84 -16.78 -4.65 5.60
CA LEU A 84 -15.46 -4.39 6.16
C LEU A 84 -15.64 -3.59 7.44
N LEU A 85 -15.04 -4.05 8.54
CA LEU A 85 -14.84 -3.25 9.74
C LEU A 85 -13.44 -2.63 9.68
N MET A 86 -13.35 -1.34 9.94
CA MET A 86 -12.12 -0.57 9.84
C MET A 86 -11.89 0.24 11.10
N GLU A 87 -10.62 0.46 11.42
CA GLU A 87 -10.17 1.37 12.46
C GLU A 87 -9.42 2.53 11.83
N HIS A 88 -9.75 3.76 12.23
CA HIS A 88 -9.08 4.97 11.83
C HIS A 88 -8.05 5.37 12.89
N HIS A 89 -6.78 5.45 12.49
CA HIS A 89 -5.65 5.51 13.43
C HIS A 89 -5.45 6.88 14.09
N LEU A 90 -6.06 7.95 13.56
CA LEU A 90 -5.86 9.30 14.09
C LEU A 90 -6.83 9.65 15.23
N ASP A 91 -8.04 9.09 15.21
CA ASP A 91 -9.09 9.35 16.20
C ASP A 91 -9.60 8.08 16.88
N GLN A 92 -9.01 6.91 16.56
CA GLN A 92 -9.44 5.59 17.03
C GLN A 92 -10.90 5.28 16.69
N GLY A 93 -11.44 5.93 15.66
CA GLY A 93 -12.79 5.73 15.17
C GLY A 93 -12.96 4.34 14.55
N ARG A 94 -14.08 3.69 14.85
CA ARG A 94 -14.49 2.45 14.18
C ARG A 94 -15.51 2.76 13.10
N GLU A 95 -15.25 2.29 11.90
CA GLU A 95 -16.07 2.51 10.72
C GLU A 95 -16.44 1.18 10.07
N SER A 96 -17.53 1.15 9.30
CA SER A 96 -17.88 0.01 8.46
C SER A 96 -18.13 0.43 7.02
N LEU A 97 -17.70 -0.39 6.07
CA LEU A 97 -17.91 -0.20 4.64
C LEU A 97 -18.51 -1.46 4.02
N GLU A 98 -19.52 -1.30 3.18
CA GLU A 98 -20.08 -2.39 2.39
C GLU A 98 -19.52 -2.37 0.96
N SER A 99 -19.26 -3.54 0.41
CA SER A 99 -18.78 -3.71 -0.97
C SER A 99 -19.19 -5.05 -1.54
N ASP A 100 -19.57 -5.10 -2.81
CA ASP A 100 -19.83 -6.36 -3.51
C ASP A 100 -18.54 -7.17 -3.73
N VAL A 101 -17.40 -6.48 -3.94
CA VAL A 101 -16.09 -7.08 -4.23
C VAL A 101 -14.99 -6.41 -3.41
N VAL A 102 -14.04 -7.20 -2.92
CA VAL A 102 -12.85 -6.70 -2.21
C VAL A 102 -11.60 -7.25 -2.88
N ILE A 103 -10.63 -6.38 -3.17
CA ILE A 103 -9.34 -6.74 -3.77
C ILE A 103 -8.24 -6.50 -2.73
N PHE A 104 -7.57 -7.57 -2.30
CA PHE A 104 -6.43 -7.49 -1.38
C PHE A 104 -5.13 -7.30 -2.15
N ALA A 105 -4.72 -6.05 -2.32
CA ALA A 105 -3.42 -5.68 -2.87
C ALA A 105 -2.33 -5.58 -1.77
N THR A 106 -2.29 -6.56 -0.86
CA THR A 106 -1.43 -6.55 0.35
C THR A 106 -0.02 -7.14 0.13
N GLY A 107 0.39 -7.32 -1.13
CA GLY A 107 1.67 -7.93 -1.48
C GLY A 107 1.69 -9.45 -1.26
N TYR A 108 2.91 -10.00 -1.17
CA TYR A 108 3.16 -11.44 -1.05
C TYR A 108 3.96 -11.74 0.22
N ARG A 109 3.76 -12.94 0.80
CA ARG A 109 4.59 -13.47 1.89
C ARG A 109 5.26 -14.75 1.41
N SER A 110 6.57 -14.84 1.56
CA SER A 110 7.30 -16.09 1.32
C SER A 110 6.91 -17.12 2.38
N ALA A 111 6.55 -18.32 1.95
CA ALA A 111 6.29 -19.46 2.83
C ALA A 111 7.15 -20.63 2.35
N LEU A 112 7.89 -21.25 3.26
CA LEU A 112 8.57 -22.51 2.97
C LEU A 112 7.49 -23.63 2.88
N PRO A 113 7.66 -24.62 1.97
CA PRO A 113 6.75 -25.76 1.84
C PRO A 113 6.62 -26.60 3.10
#